data_AF-A0A9C7Q4J9-F1
#
_entry.id   AF-A0A9C7Q4J9-F1
#
_cell.length_a   1.000
_cell.length_b   1.000
_cell.length_c   1.000
_cell.angle_alpha   90.00
_cell.angle_beta   90.00
_cell.angle_gamma   90.00
#
_symmetry.space_group_name_H-M   'P 1'
#
loop_
_entity.id
_entity.type
_entity.pdbx_description
1 polymer ?
#
loop_
_entity_poly.entity_id
_entity_poly.type
_entity_poly.pdbx_seq_one_letter_code
_entity_poly.pdbx_strand_id
1 'polypeptide(L)'
;MFVFYVSSKIQRRRGLFAPCAPPWSYNCPHTCRGVYRVQCISEETRDSKQLVTSLNRTLWKTSIAGSHVPMVYSPFLESMQNTLFASFETVQDYPLPQLFASAQSQNKPARIESWCYQCSKFRKIRLTYLDAGLAAQVFNAVWYPVTSLELPILGVDFLSFGGKNILCVMDFQPLMNDQSYLDKYIQPLHPIRERYSDLAGRMSSRFYDENRFFSKELLLGRFDSTKPVYDRLFPAFREYLELYIELAKKTAEDEKSRPIIWQRQCEYDRYSAEKDPAMSLFRSYFGSSWAYRFVYEFLFENSCYENKRDEEKT
;
A
#
# COMPACT_ATOMS: atom_id res chain seq x y z
N MET A 1 -35.15 -41.68 -8.32
CA MET A 1 -36.34 -41.03 -7.71
C MET A 1 -36.26 -41.28 -6.21
N PHE A 2 -35.60 -40.37 -5.47
CA PHE A 2 -35.45 -40.50 -4.01
C PHE A 2 -35.90 -39.18 -3.41
N VAL A 3 -37.06 -39.24 -2.75
CA VAL A 3 -37.58 -38.20 -1.87
C VAL A 3 -37.57 -38.83 -0.48
N PHE A 4 -36.76 -38.30 0.42
CA PHE A 4 -36.91 -38.53 1.85
C PHE A 4 -37.05 -37.17 2.54
N TYR A 5 -38.19 -37.00 3.18
CA TYR A 5 -38.52 -35.91 4.08
C TYR A 5 -38.43 -36.47 5.49
N VAL A 6 -37.53 -35.97 6.35
CA VAL A 6 -37.65 -36.16 7.81
C VAL A 6 -37.17 -34.92 8.56
N SER A 7 -38.17 -34.21 9.09
CA SER A 7 -38.34 -33.61 10.42
C SER A 7 -37.12 -33.16 11.24
N SER A 8 -37.27 -31.93 11.73
CA SER A 8 -36.57 -31.28 12.84
C SER A 8 -36.43 -32.14 14.10
N LYS A 9 -35.29 -32.01 14.79
CA LYS A 9 -35.22 -31.95 16.25
C LYS A 9 -34.09 -31.01 16.68
N ILE A 10 -34.50 -29.92 17.33
CA ILE A 10 -33.66 -29.01 18.10
C ILE A 10 -33.12 -29.78 19.31
N GLN A 11 -31.80 -29.80 19.48
CA GLN A 11 -31.17 -30.20 20.73
C GLN A 11 -30.08 -29.21 21.09
N ARG A 12 -30.36 -28.39 22.12
CA ARG A 12 -29.40 -27.52 22.79
C ARG A 12 -28.29 -28.38 23.39
N ARG A 13 -27.04 -28.12 23.01
CA ARG A 13 -25.88 -28.40 23.86
C ARG A 13 -25.03 -27.14 23.98
N ARG A 14 -24.92 -26.66 25.23
CA ARG A 14 -23.92 -25.71 25.69
C ARG A 14 -22.55 -26.35 25.54
N GLY A 15 -21.66 -25.69 24.83
CA GLY A 15 -20.21 -25.95 24.81
C GLY A 15 -19.54 -24.61 24.55
N LEU A 16 -18.83 -24.11 25.56
CA LEU A 16 -18.06 -22.88 25.52
C LEU A 16 -17.01 -22.98 24.40
N PHE A 17 -17.17 -22.23 23.32
CA PHE A 17 -16.07 -21.89 22.42
C PHE A 17 -15.41 -20.64 22.99
N ALA A 18 -14.28 -20.84 23.65
CA ALA A 18 -13.33 -19.77 23.90
C ALA A 18 -12.78 -19.29 22.54
N PRO A 19 -12.76 -17.98 22.24
CA PRO A 19 -12.11 -17.48 21.03
C PRO A 19 -10.60 -17.72 21.14
N CYS A 20 -10.02 -18.28 20.08
CA CYS A 20 -8.58 -18.40 19.90
C CYS A 20 -7.90 -17.04 20.12
N ALA A 21 -6.98 -16.99 21.08
CA ALA A 21 -6.13 -15.83 21.31
C ALA A 21 -5.29 -15.54 20.05
N PRO A 22 -5.09 -14.26 19.68
CA PRO A 22 -4.18 -13.90 18.59
C PRO A 22 -2.73 -14.28 18.98
N PRO A 23 -1.93 -14.83 18.06
CA PRO A 23 -0.59 -15.23 18.40
C PRO A 23 0.35 -14.00 18.34
N TRP A 24 1.13 -13.85 19.41
CA TRP A 24 2.40 -13.12 19.53
C TRP A 24 2.40 -11.68 20.08
N SER A 25 2.53 -11.59 21.40
CA SER A 25 3.45 -10.65 22.06
C SER A 25 4.86 -11.28 22.09
N TYR A 26 5.76 -10.86 21.20
CA TYR A 26 7.16 -11.25 21.30
C TYR A 26 7.95 -10.22 22.12
N ASN A 27 8.28 -10.58 23.36
CA ASN A 27 9.44 -10.03 24.05
C ASN A 27 10.69 -10.55 23.34
N CYS A 28 11.42 -9.68 22.64
CA CYS A 28 12.71 -9.99 22.04
C CYS A 28 13.78 -10.10 23.15
N PRO A 29 14.37 -11.28 23.43
CA PRO A 29 15.37 -11.44 24.48
C PRO A 29 16.78 -11.31 23.89
N HIS A 30 17.04 -10.25 23.12
CA HIS A 30 18.39 -9.88 22.71
C HIS A 30 18.58 -8.38 22.89
N THR A 31 19.30 -8.04 23.95
CA THR A 31 19.83 -6.70 24.23
C THR A 31 20.87 -6.34 23.15
N CYS A 32 20.40 -5.75 22.05
CA CYS A 32 21.27 -5.02 21.14
C CYS A 32 21.84 -3.80 21.90
N ARG A 33 23.08 -3.90 22.37
CA ARG A 33 23.87 -2.76 22.84
C ARG A 33 24.26 -1.91 21.63
N GLY A 34 23.35 -1.01 21.25
CA GLY A 34 23.49 -0.03 20.19
C GLY A 34 22.19 0.74 20.13
N VAL A 35 22.25 2.05 20.33
CA VAL A 35 21.11 2.95 20.58
C VAL A 35 20.09 2.92 19.45
N TYR A 36 19.08 2.05 19.54
CA TYR A 36 17.82 2.14 18.81
C TYR A 36 16.69 1.66 19.72
N ARG A 37 16.19 2.54 20.59
CA ARG A 37 14.88 2.34 21.21
C ARG A 37 13.84 2.69 20.15
N VAL A 38 13.47 1.70 19.34
CA VAL A 38 12.25 1.75 18.54
C VAL A 38 11.10 1.74 19.54
N GLN A 39 10.56 2.91 19.88
CA GLN A 39 9.22 2.98 20.43
C GLN A 39 8.29 2.72 19.26
N CYS A 40 7.95 1.45 19.03
CA CYS A 40 6.73 1.12 18.33
C CYS A 40 5.62 1.89 19.04
N ILE A 41 4.92 2.75 18.31
CA ILE A 41 3.74 3.42 18.83
C ILE A 41 2.85 2.31 19.41
N SER A 42 2.59 2.38 20.72
CA SER A 42 1.85 1.33 21.42
C SER A 42 0.47 1.16 20.77
N GLU A 43 -0.03 -0.08 20.75
CA GLU A 43 -1.40 -0.41 20.29
C GLU A 43 -2.48 0.48 20.92
N GLU A 44 -2.18 1.11 22.06
CA GLU A 44 -3.04 2.02 22.83
C GLU A 44 -3.37 3.35 22.14
N THR A 45 -2.69 3.74 21.06
CA THR A 45 -3.00 5.00 20.32
C THR A 45 -3.90 4.81 19.11
N ARG A 46 -4.27 3.56 18.75
CA ARG A 46 -5.36 3.32 17.81
C ARG A 46 -6.65 3.75 18.48
N ASP A 47 -7.07 4.99 18.21
CA ASP A 47 -8.36 5.54 18.64
C ASP A 47 -9.48 4.57 18.23
N SER A 48 -9.90 3.76 19.18
CA SER A 48 -10.69 2.53 18.98
C SER A 48 -12.15 2.81 18.67
N LYS A 49 -12.53 4.08 18.49
CA LYS A 49 -13.93 4.47 18.50
C LYS A 49 -14.68 4.33 17.17
N GLN A 50 -14.01 4.02 16.07
CA GLN A 50 -14.68 3.51 14.85
C GLN A 50 -13.66 2.95 13.86
N LEU A 51 -13.44 1.62 13.93
CA LEU A 51 -12.80 0.90 12.84
C LEU A 51 -13.80 0.70 11.70
N VAL A 52 -13.33 0.95 10.48
CA VAL A 52 -14.11 0.88 9.25
C VAL A 52 -13.59 -0.28 8.43
N THR A 53 -14.51 -1.08 7.91
CA THR A 53 -14.16 -2.15 7.01
C THR A 53 -13.93 -1.66 5.60
N SER A 54 -12.88 -2.13 4.95
CA SER A 54 -12.59 -1.88 3.54
C SER A 54 -13.40 -2.80 2.62
N LEU A 55 -13.89 -3.92 3.14
CA LEU A 55 -14.77 -4.81 2.38
C LEU A 55 -16.07 -4.06 2.04
N ASN A 56 -16.50 -4.16 0.78
CA ASN A 56 -17.71 -3.52 0.23
C ASN A 56 -17.68 -1.99 0.12
N ARG A 57 -16.60 -1.31 0.51
CA ARG A 57 -16.44 0.12 0.25
C ARG A 57 -16.14 0.35 -1.22
N THR A 58 -16.93 1.22 -1.84
CA THR A 58 -16.80 1.59 -3.25
C THR A 58 -16.25 3.01 -3.36
N LEU A 59 -15.46 3.24 -4.40
CA LEU A 59 -15.02 4.58 -4.75
C LEU A 59 -16.22 5.40 -5.25
N TRP A 60 -16.15 6.73 -5.14
CA TRP A 60 -17.16 7.62 -5.69
C TRP A 60 -17.31 7.46 -7.21
N LYS A 61 -18.51 7.73 -7.74
CA LYS A 61 -18.80 7.60 -9.19
C LYS A 61 -18.40 8.80 -10.05
N THR A 62 -18.21 9.96 -9.44
CA THR A 62 -17.93 11.23 -10.12
C THR A 62 -16.92 12.01 -9.30
N SER A 63 -16.05 12.82 -9.92
CA SER A 63 -15.08 13.66 -9.21
C SER A 63 -15.76 14.70 -8.32
N ILE A 64 -15.07 15.18 -7.29
CA ILE A 64 -15.48 16.31 -6.44
C ILE A 64 -15.69 17.61 -7.25
N ALA A 65 -15.07 17.71 -8.44
CA ALA A 65 -15.27 18.82 -9.38
C ALA A 65 -16.46 18.60 -10.35
N GLY A 66 -17.17 17.47 -10.24
CA GLY A 66 -18.32 17.12 -11.09
C GLY A 66 -18.03 16.00 -12.10
N SER A 67 -19.07 15.48 -12.75
CA SER A 67 -19.02 14.33 -13.66
C SER A 67 -18.24 14.58 -14.95
N HIS A 68 -17.99 15.83 -15.32
CA HIS A 68 -17.21 16.20 -16.50
C HIS A 68 -15.70 16.09 -16.27
N VAL A 69 -15.24 16.01 -15.00
CA VAL A 69 -13.85 15.77 -14.66
C VAL A 69 -13.64 14.26 -14.49
N PRO A 70 -12.79 13.62 -15.31
CA PRO A 70 -12.56 12.19 -15.23
C PRO A 70 -11.86 11.81 -13.93
N MET A 71 -12.21 10.65 -13.36
CA MET A 71 -11.47 10.03 -12.27
C MET A 71 -10.33 9.21 -12.87
N VAL A 72 -9.18 9.85 -13.04
CA VAL A 72 -8.08 9.38 -13.90
C VAL A 72 -7.64 7.96 -13.52
N TYR A 73 -7.56 7.68 -12.23
CA TYR A 73 -6.99 6.43 -11.72
C TYR A 73 -8.04 5.42 -11.24
N SER A 74 -9.34 5.69 -11.37
CA SER A 74 -10.37 4.75 -10.88
C SER A 74 -10.25 3.38 -11.56
N PRO A 75 -9.92 3.26 -12.86
CA PRO A 75 -9.73 1.95 -13.48
C PRO A 75 -8.56 1.16 -12.89
N PHE A 76 -7.52 1.84 -12.39
CA PHE A 76 -6.36 1.20 -11.77
C PHE A 76 -6.70 0.63 -10.40
N LEU A 77 -7.44 1.40 -9.57
CA LEU A 77 -7.96 0.91 -8.30
C LEU A 77 -8.86 -0.32 -8.51
N GLU A 78 -9.83 -0.21 -9.41
CA GLU A 78 -10.76 -1.30 -9.73
C GLU A 78 -10.02 -2.53 -10.25
N SER A 79 -9.09 -2.36 -11.19
CA SER A 79 -8.27 -3.46 -11.70
C SER A 79 -7.45 -4.11 -10.58
N MET A 80 -6.85 -3.32 -9.68
CA MET A 80 -6.04 -3.83 -8.59
C MET A 80 -6.87 -4.64 -7.58
N GLN A 81 -8.05 -4.13 -7.22
CA GLN A 81 -8.99 -4.85 -6.35
C GLN A 81 -9.49 -6.13 -7.02
N ASN A 82 -9.94 -6.05 -8.28
CA ASN A 82 -10.42 -7.21 -9.02
C ASN A 82 -9.34 -8.30 -9.13
N THR A 83 -8.11 -7.92 -9.47
CA THR A 83 -6.98 -8.87 -9.52
C THR A 83 -6.69 -9.46 -8.15
N LEU A 84 -6.71 -8.68 -7.06
CA LEU A 84 -6.54 -9.17 -5.70
C LEU A 84 -7.59 -10.23 -5.34
N PHE A 85 -8.88 -9.90 -5.48
CA PHE A 85 -9.98 -10.79 -5.09
C PHE A 85 -10.11 -12.01 -6.01
N ALA A 86 -9.72 -11.91 -7.28
CA ALA A 86 -9.70 -13.06 -8.18
C ALA A 86 -8.48 -13.97 -7.96
N SER A 87 -7.38 -13.44 -7.42
CA SER A 87 -6.11 -14.18 -7.32
C SER A 87 -5.97 -15.00 -6.05
N PHE A 88 -6.65 -14.62 -4.96
CA PHE A 88 -6.54 -15.25 -3.66
C PHE A 88 -7.92 -15.57 -3.09
N GLU A 89 -8.12 -16.83 -2.69
CA GLU A 89 -9.42 -17.34 -2.23
C GLU A 89 -9.92 -16.67 -0.94
N THR A 90 -9.01 -16.25 -0.06
CA THR A 90 -9.35 -15.62 1.22
C THR A 90 -8.65 -14.28 1.34
N VAL A 91 -9.31 -13.22 0.89
CA VAL A 91 -8.93 -11.83 1.19
C VAL A 91 -9.75 -11.35 2.37
N GLN A 92 -9.05 -10.93 3.42
CA GLN A 92 -9.65 -10.40 4.64
C GLN A 92 -9.50 -8.90 4.69
N ASP A 93 -10.37 -8.29 5.48
CA ASP A 93 -10.25 -6.88 5.82
C ASP A 93 -9.04 -6.65 6.74
N TYR A 94 -8.40 -5.49 6.58
CA TYR A 94 -7.52 -4.92 7.60
C TYR A 94 -8.19 -3.63 8.08
N PRO A 95 -8.96 -3.67 9.18
CA PRO A 95 -9.79 -2.55 9.60
C PRO A 95 -8.98 -1.28 9.86
N LEU A 96 -9.51 -0.15 9.38
CA LEU A 96 -8.86 1.16 9.49
C LEU A 96 -9.61 2.07 10.45
N PRO A 97 -8.92 2.88 11.27
CA PRO A 97 -9.57 4.05 11.88
C PRO A 97 -10.28 4.90 10.82
N GLN A 98 -11.49 5.38 11.13
CA GLN A 98 -12.29 6.23 10.23
C GLN A 98 -11.49 7.38 9.62
N LEU A 99 -10.59 7.97 10.40
CA LEU A 99 -9.67 9.05 10.00
C LEU A 99 -8.82 8.72 8.75
N PHE A 100 -8.42 7.46 8.60
CA PHE A 100 -7.59 6.98 7.50
C PHE A 100 -8.42 6.34 6.39
N ALA A 101 -9.58 5.79 6.74
CA ALA A 101 -10.53 5.25 5.79
C ALA A 101 -11.03 6.35 4.84
N SER A 102 -11.51 7.48 5.37
CA SER A 102 -12.06 8.58 4.57
C SER A 102 -11.81 9.93 5.23
N ALA A 103 -11.42 10.93 4.44
CA ALA A 103 -11.35 12.32 4.88
C ALA A 103 -11.73 13.28 3.75
N GLN A 104 -12.35 14.40 4.13
CA GLN A 104 -12.70 15.48 3.23
C GLN A 104 -12.11 16.79 3.74
N SER A 105 -11.48 17.55 2.84
CA SER A 105 -10.88 18.83 3.16
C SER A 105 -11.97 19.86 3.48
N GLN A 106 -11.72 20.66 4.52
CA GLN A 106 -12.57 21.78 4.91
C GLN A 106 -12.15 23.11 4.25
N ASN A 107 -10.94 23.16 3.68
CA ASN A 107 -10.34 24.41 3.19
C ASN A 107 -10.53 24.61 1.68
N LYS A 108 -10.45 23.53 0.90
CA LYS A 108 -10.59 23.55 -0.57
C LYS A 108 -11.13 22.20 -1.03
N PRO A 109 -11.80 22.11 -2.20
CA PRO A 109 -12.37 20.85 -2.67
C PRO A 109 -11.31 19.75 -2.80
N ALA A 110 -11.33 18.81 -1.86
CA ALA A 110 -10.57 17.57 -1.92
C ALA A 110 -11.17 16.54 -0.98
N ARG A 111 -11.00 15.28 -1.35
CA ARG A 111 -11.40 14.12 -0.55
C ARG A 111 -10.47 12.97 -0.82
N ILE A 112 -10.34 12.08 0.14
CA ILE A 112 -9.46 10.91 0.07
C ILE A 112 -10.16 9.70 0.66
N GLU A 113 -10.00 8.54 0.01
CA GLU A 113 -10.46 7.24 0.51
C GLU A 113 -9.29 6.27 0.49
N SER A 114 -9.18 5.47 1.54
CA SER A 114 -8.19 4.41 1.62
C SER A 114 -8.85 3.07 1.93
N TRP A 115 -8.33 1.99 1.36
CA TRP A 115 -8.69 0.60 1.64
C TRP A 115 -7.48 -0.13 2.17
N CYS A 116 -7.72 -1.10 3.04
CA CYS A 116 -6.67 -1.96 3.56
C CYS A 116 -7.17 -3.40 3.70
N TYR A 117 -6.38 -4.34 3.17
CA TYR A 117 -6.68 -5.76 3.13
C TYR A 117 -5.49 -6.57 3.62
N GLN A 118 -5.73 -7.86 3.85
CA GLN A 118 -4.69 -8.85 4.07
C GLN A 118 -5.11 -10.20 3.46
N CYS A 119 -4.16 -11.05 3.12
CA CYS A 119 -4.42 -12.42 2.68
C CYS A 119 -3.23 -13.33 3.03
N SER A 120 -3.28 -14.60 2.64
CA SER A 120 -2.21 -15.57 2.95
C SER A 120 -0.81 -15.15 2.47
N LYS A 121 -0.71 -14.38 1.38
CA LYS A 121 0.58 -13.92 0.83
C LYS A 121 0.97 -12.51 1.24
N PHE A 122 0.03 -11.69 1.71
CA PHE A 122 0.27 -10.28 2.03
C PHE A 122 -0.29 -9.92 3.40
N ARG A 123 0.59 -9.50 4.31
CA ARG A 123 0.20 -9.08 5.66
C ARG A 123 -0.55 -7.74 5.67
N LYS A 124 -0.35 -6.92 4.64
CA LYS A 124 -1.01 -5.62 4.48
C LYS A 124 -1.00 -5.21 3.01
N ILE A 125 -2.16 -4.88 2.47
CA ILE A 125 -2.33 -4.27 1.15
C ILE A 125 -3.10 -2.98 1.36
N ARG A 126 -2.47 -1.84 1.12
CA ARG A 126 -3.14 -0.54 1.24
C ARG A 126 -3.29 0.12 -0.12
N LEU A 127 -4.46 0.70 -0.36
CA LEU A 127 -4.82 1.46 -1.55
C LEU A 127 -5.35 2.81 -1.10
N THR A 128 -4.99 3.90 -1.76
CA THR A 128 -5.44 5.25 -1.41
C THR A 128 -5.75 6.03 -2.69
N TYR A 129 -6.92 6.65 -2.76
CA TYR A 129 -7.33 7.55 -3.83
C TYR A 129 -7.62 8.94 -3.28
N LEU A 130 -6.89 9.96 -3.75
CA LEU A 130 -7.18 11.38 -3.49
C LEU A 130 -7.79 12.01 -4.74
N ASP A 131 -8.92 12.68 -4.56
CA ASP A 131 -9.60 13.46 -5.60
C ASP A 131 -9.78 14.90 -5.15
N ALA A 132 -9.05 15.81 -5.82
CA ALA A 132 -9.18 17.26 -5.73
C ALA A 132 -9.56 17.85 -7.09
N GLY A 133 -10.32 17.11 -7.90
CA GLY A 133 -10.76 17.55 -9.23
C GLY A 133 -9.61 17.62 -10.23
N LEU A 134 -9.58 18.69 -11.04
CA LEU A 134 -8.47 18.96 -11.95
C LEU A 134 -7.19 19.37 -11.21
N ALA A 135 -7.28 19.91 -9.99
CA ALA A 135 -6.12 20.43 -9.27
C ALA A 135 -5.13 19.31 -8.92
N ALA A 136 -5.64 18.21 -8.36
CA ALA A 136 -4.85 17.02 -8.06
C ALA A 136 -5.70 15.75 -8.07
N GLN A 137 -5.17 14.67 -8.61
CA GLN A 137 -5.63 13.30 -8.34
C GLN A 137 -4.43 12.42 -8.02
N VAL A 138 -4.56 11.56 -7.02
CA VAL A 138 -3.50 10.64 -6.59
C VAL A 138 -4.08 9.24 -6.42
N PHE A 139 -3.38 8.25 -6.95
CA PHE A 139 -3.59 6.84 -6.61
C PHE A 139 -2.28 6.26 -6.09
N ASN A 140 -2.31 5.79 -4.85
CA ASN A 140 -1.16 5.19 -4.19
C ASN A 140 -1.54 3.79 -3.71
N ALA A 141 -0.66 2.81 -3.91
CA ALA A 141 -0.85 1.47 -3.40
C ALA A 141 0.48 0.86 -2.93
N VAL A 142 0.44 0.13 -1.82
CA VAL A 142 1.58 -0.66 -1.36
C VAL A 142 1.11 -2.02 -0.85
N TRP A 143 1.76 -3.09 -1.33
CA TRP A 143 1.48 -4.47 -0.91
C TRP A 143 2.70 -5.02 -0.18
N TYR A 144 2.53 -5.26 1.11
CA TYR A 144 3.54 -5.84 2.00
C TYR A 144 3.36 -7.36 2.06
N PRO A 145 4.33 -8.14 1.54
CA PRO A 145 4.31 -9.59 1.68
C PRO A 145 4.32 -10.01 3.15
N VAL A 146 3.76 -11.19 3.46
CA VAL A 146 4.02 -11.81 4.76
C VAL A 146 5.52 -12.01 4.93
N THR A 147 6.00 -11.94 6.16
CA THR A 147 7.44 -11.87 6.43
C THR A 147 8.18 -13.16 6.15
N SER A 148 7.49 -14.30 6.04
CA SER A 148 8.06 -15.56 5.55
C SER A 148 8.27 -15.60 4.03
N LEU A 149 7.83 -14.59 3.26
CA LEU A 149 8.07 -14.49 1.83
C LEU A 149 9.12 -13.42 1.53
N GLU A 150 10.17 -13.81 0.82
CA GLU A 150 11.20 -12.89 0.33
C GLU A 150 10.76 -12.06 -0.89
N LEU A 151 9.46 -11.94 -1.13
CA LEU A 151 8.93 -11.17 -2.26
C LEU A 151 9.29 -9.67 -2.07
N PRO A 152 9.58 -8.92 -3.15
CA PRO A 152 9.69 -7.46 -3.09
C PRO A 152 8.40 -6.83 -2.58
N ILE A 153 8.45 -5.56 -2.16
CA ILE A 153 7.23 -4.77 -1.93
C ILE A 153 6.70 -4.28 -3.28
N LEU A 154 5.41 -4.43 -3.57
CA LEU A 154 4.82 -3.75 -4.72
C LEU A 154 4.47 -2.32 -4.30
N GLY A 155 5.03 -1.34 -5.01
CA GLY A 155 4.72 0.08 -4.83
C GLY A 155 4.09 0.68 -6.08
N VAL A 156 3.04 1.47 -5.91
CA VAL A 156 2.40 2.28 -6.96
C VAL A 156 2.19 3.69 -6.42
N ASP A 157 2.61 4.68 -7.19
CA ASP A 157 2.39 6.10 -6.90
C ASP A 157 2.11 6.89 -8.18
N PHE A 158 0.83 7.17 -8.42
CA PHE A 158 0.34 7.87 -9.61
C PHE A 158 -0.23 9.23 -9.22
N LEU A 159 0.34 10.28 -9.78
CA LEU A 159 0.09 11.68 -9.41
C LEU A 159 -0.31 12.43 -10.68
N SER A 160 -1.42 13.16 -10.63
CA SER A 160 -1.86 14.06 -11.71
C SER A 160 -2.15 15.43 -11.12
N PHE A 161 -1.49 16.47 -11.63
CA PHE A 161 -1.75 17.86 -11.24
C PHE A 161 -2.17 18.70 -12.43
N GLY A 162 -3.29 19.42 -12.30
CA GLY A 162 -3.85 20.27 -13.37
C GLY A 162 -4.30 19.51 -14.62
N GLY A 163 -4.36 18.17 -14.58
CA GLY A 163 -4.58 17.32 -15.75
C GLY A 163 -3.42 17.30 -16.76
N LYS A 164 -2.27 17.90 -16.43
CA LYS A 164 -1.12 18.07 -17.34
C LYS A 164 0.22 17.72 -16.73
N ASN A 165 0.38 17.70 -15.42
CA ASN A 165 1.63 17.28 -14.79
C ASN A 165 1.39 15.90 -14.18
N ILE A 166 1.61 14.86 -14.98
CA ILE A 166 1.36 13.49 -14.57
C ILE A 166 2.68 12.76 -14.38
N LEU A 167 2.84 12.16 -13.21
CA LEU A 167 3.96 11.29 -12.84
C LEU A 167 3.39 9.99 -12.32
N CYS A 168 3.77 8.87 -12.95
CA CYS A 168 3.28 7.55 -12.56
C CYS A 168 4.46 6.61 -12.34
N VAL A 169 4.57 6.08 -11.12
CA VAL A 169 5.62 5.12 -10.74
C VAL A 169 4.98 3.81 -10.29
N MET A 170 5.47 2.68 -10.79
CA MET A 170 5.12 1.35 -10.30
C MET A 170 6.38 0.48 -10.30
N ASP A 171 6.61 -0.27 -9.22
CA ASP A 171 7.83 -1.05 -9.09
C ASP A 171 7.68 -2.26 -8.17
N PHE A 172 8.51 -3.28 -8.39
CA PHE A 172 8.80 -4.31 -7.40
C PHE A 172 10.00 -3.83 -6.60
N GLN A 173 9.72 -3.16 -5.49
CA GLN A 173 10.70 -2.48 -4.65
C GLN A 173 11.56 -3.50 -3.89
N PRO A 174 12.84 -3.69 -4.29
CA PRO A 174 13.65 -4.79 -3.78
C PRO A 174 13.98 -4.58 -2.30
N LEU A 175 13.82 -5.64 -1.50
CA LEU A 175 14.21 -5.63 -0.08
C LEU A 175 15.71 -5.89 0.12
N MET A 176 16.36 -6.47 -0.89
CA MET A 176 17.76 -6.86 -0.89
C MET A 176 18.39 -6.52 -2.26
N ASN A 177 19.70 -6.26 -2.25
CA ASN A 177 20.45 -5.81 -3.42
C ASN A 177 21.46 -6.86 -3.94
N ASP A 178 21.46 -8.06 -3.37
CA ASP A 178 22.32 -9.13 -3.90
C ASP A 178 21.82 -9.58 -5.27
N GLN A 179 22.75 -9.99 -6.13
CA GLN A 179 22.43 -10.31 -7.52
C GLN A 179 21.42 -11.46 -7.63
N SER A 180 21.47 -12.44 -6.74
CA SER A 180 20.57 -13.59 -6.79
C SER A 180 19.11 -13.20 -6.52
N TYR A 181 18.89 -12.27 -5.60
CA TYR A 181 17.58 -11.69 -5.32
C TYR A 181 17.06 -10.89 -6.53
N LEU A 182 17.91 -10.01 -7.08
CA LEU A 182 17.56 -9.18 -8.23
C LEU A 182 17.24 -10.03 -9.47
N ASP A 183 18.02 -11.08 -9.73
CA ASP A 183 17.78 -12.01 -10.83
C ASP A 183 16.47 -12.77 -10.66
N LYS A 184 16.14 -13.15 -9.42
CA LYS A 184 14.93 -13.92 -9.11
C LYS A 184 13.66 -13.08 -9.19
N TYR A 185 13.68 -11.86 -8.66
CA TYR A 185 12.45 -11.08 -8.45
C TYR A 185 12.35 -9.81 -9.27
N ILE A 186 13.47 -9.23 -9.73
CA ILE A 186 13.49 -7.96 -10.48
C ILE A 186 13.69 -8.19 -11.97
N GLN A 187 14.67 -9.00 -12.38
CA GLN A 187 14.90 -9.31 -13.80
C GLN A 187 13.66 -9.79 -14.58
N PRO A 188 12.68 -10.52 -13.98
CA PRO A 188 11.45 -10.87 -14.67
C PRO A 188 10.63 -9.68 -15.19
N LEU A 189 10.82 -8.47 -14.64
CA LEU A 189 10.18 -7.24 -15.13
C LEU A 189 10.77 -6.76 -16.47
N HIS A 190 12.02 -7.11 -16.76
CA HIS A 190 12.77 -6.55 -17.88
C HIS A 190 12.05 -6.68 -19.24
N PRO A 191 11.52 -7.85 -19.63
CA PRO A 191 10.81 -7.97 -20.91
C PRO A 191 9.55 -7.12 -20.98
N ILE A 192 8.86 -6.90 -19.84
CA ILE A 192 7.69 -6.02 -19.79
C ILE A 192 8.15 -4.58 -19.99
N ARG A 193 9.18 -4.15 -19.25
CA ARG A 193 9.72 -2.80 -19.36
C ARG A 193 10.23 -2.47 -20.76
N GLU A 194 10.85 -3.43 -21.46
CA GLU A 194 11.28 -3.24 -22.85
C GLU A 194 10.10 -2.99 -23.80
N ARG A 195 8.96 -3.69 -23.63
CA ARG A 195 7.74 -3.44 -24.43
C ARG A 195 7.16 -2.04 -24.21
N TYR A 196 7.39 -1.49 -23.03
CA TYR A 196 6.93 -0.16 -22.62
C TYR A 196 8.11 0.80 -22.42
N SER A 197 9.04 0.84 -23.38
CA SER A 197 10.24 1.68 -23.30
C SER A 197 9.97 3.18 -23.20
N ASP A 198 8.76 3.64 -23.57
CA ASP A 198 8.29 5.00 -23.34
C ASP A 198 7.98 5.30 -21.86
N LEU A 199 7.83 4.25 -21.04
CA LEU A 199 7.63 4.28 -19.58
C LEU A 199 8.89 3.88 -18.81
N ALA A 200 10.05 3.87 -19.47
CA ALA A 200 11.35 3.48 -18.90
C ALA A 200 12.17 4.69 -18.42
N GLY A 201 11.49 5.75 -17.97
CA GLY A 201 12.16 6.95 -17.46
C GLY A 201 12.98 6.69 -16.19
N ARG A 202 13.86 7.62 -15.84
CA ARG A 202 14.67 7.55 -14.61
C ARG A 202 14.09 8.45 -13.52
N MET A 203 14.13 7.97 -12.28
CA MET A 203 13.82 8.81 -11.12
C MET A 203 14.85 9.93 -11.01
N SER A 204 14.45 11.07 -10.46
CA SER A 204 15.43 12.12 -10.16
C SER A 204 16.16 11.75 -8.86
N SER A 205 17.49 11.71 -8.92
CA SER A 205 18.37 11.56 -7.74
C SER A 205 18.15 12.60 -6.64
N ARG A 206 17.37 13.66 -6.92
CA ARG A 206 17.00 14.70 -5.94
C ARG A 206 16.03 14.20 -4.87
N PHE A 207 15.17 13.22 -5.19
CA PHE A 207 14.08 12.79 -4.30
C PHE A 207 14.29 11.38 -3.76
N TYR A 208 14.92 10.50 -4.53
CA TYR A 208 15.17 9.12 -4.13
C TYR A 208 16.62 8.72 -4.40
N ASP A 209 17.11 7.85 -3.53
CA ASP A 209 18.36 7.11 -3.72
C ASP A 209 18.03 5.92 -4.63
N GLU A 210 18.48 5.98 -5.88
CA GLU A 210 18.18 5.00 -6.92
C GLU A 210 18.59 3.57 -6.55
N ASN A 211 19.45 3.39 -5.52
CA ASN A 211 19.92 2.08 -5.08
C ASN A 211 19.22 1.56 -3.82
N ARG A 212 18.22 2.27 -3.31
CA ARG A 212 17.54 1.91 -2.06
C ARG A 212 16.03 1.75 -2.28
N PHE A 213 15.57 0.51 -2.31
CA PHE A 213 14.17 0.10 -2.49
C PHE A 213 13.54 0.48 -3.84
N PHE A 214 14.32 0.90 -4.83
CA PHE A 214 13.87 1.04 -6.21
C PHE A 214 14.68 0.13 -7.11
N SER A 215 13.98 -0.51 -8.04
CA SER A 215 14.56 -1.43 -9.00
C SER A 215 14.96 -0.69 -10.27
N LYS A 216 15.93 -1.24 -11.02
CA LYS A 216 16.27 -0.71 -12.35
C LYS A 216 15.17 -0.95 -13.39
N GLU A 217 14.23 -1.84 -13.06
CA GLU A 217 13.12 -2.22 -13.92
C GLU A 217 11.81 -1.50 -13.53
N LEU A 218 11.90 -0.43 -12.73
CA LEU A 218 10.75 0.41 -12.37
C LEU A 218 10.06 0.97 -13.62
N LEU A 219 8.73 1.02 -13.57
CA LEU A 219 7.88 1.70 -14.54
C LEU A 219 7.76 3.18 -14.13
N LEU A 220 8.13 4.10 -15.03
CA LEU A 220 8.05 5.55 -14.83
C LEU A 220 7.49 6.25 -16.05
N GLY A 221 6.24 6.68 -15.94
CA GLY A 221 5.55 7.53 -16.91
C GLY A 221 5.59 9.01 -16.50
N ARG A 222 5.88 9.87 -17.47
CA ARG A 222 5.67 11.33 -17.36
C ARG A 222 4.82 11.78 -18.54
N PHE A 223 3.67 12.40 -18.26
CA PHE A 223 2.72 12.80 -19.30
C PHE A 223 2.25 14.24 -19.11
N ASP A 224 1.92 14.87 -20.23
CA ASP A 224 1.37 16.22 -20.31
C ASP A 224 -0.17 16.24 -20.43
N SER A 225 -0.79 15.06 -20.45
CA SER A 225 -2.22 14.83 -20.63
C SER A 225 -2.63 13.46 -20.09
N THR A 226 -3.93 13.26 -19.83
CA THR A 226 -4.44 11.99 -19.26
C THR A 226 -4.60 10.87 -20.28
N LYS A 227 -4.58 11.14 -21.59
CA LYS A 227 -4.80 10.13 -22.62
C LYS A 227 -3.77 8.97 -22.57
N PRO A 228 -2.44 9.23 -22.49
CA PRO A 228 -1.44 8.16 -22.36
C PRO A 228 -1.57 7.31 -21.10
N VAL A 229 -2.22 7.82 -20.04
CA VAL A 229 -2.48 7.04 -18.82
C VAL A 229 -3.33 5.80 -19.14
N TYR A 230 -4.33 5.94 -20.02
CA TYR A 230 -5.18 4.81 -20.41
C TYR A 230 -4.55 3.95 -21.49
N ASP A 231 -3.96 4.56 -22.51
CA ASP A 231 -3.51 3.83 -23.71
C ASP A 231 -2.14 3.15 -23.53
N ARG A 232 -1.31 3.67 -22.62
CA ARG A 232 0.07 3.19 -22.41
C ARG A 232 0.30 2.67 -21.00
N LEU A 233 0.00 3.48 -19.98
CA LEU A 233 0.26 3.09 -18.59
C LEU A 233 -0.64 1.94 -18.13
N PHE A 234 -1.94 1.97 -18.43
CA PHE A 234 -2.86 0.94 -17.94
C PHE A 234 -2.55 -0.48 -18.44
N PRO A 235 -2.21 -0.72 -19.72
CA PRO A 235 -1.71 -2.02 -20.17
C PRO A 235 -0.44 -2.47 -19.42
N ALA A 236 0.57 -1.60 -19.30
CA ALA A 236 1.82 -1.92 -18.60
C ALA A 236 1.60 -2.26 -17.12
N PHE A 237 0.75 -1.47 -16.45
CA PHE A 237 0.34 -1.69 -15.06
C PHE A 237 -0.27 -3.08 -14.86
N ARG A 238 -1.16 -3.53 -15.76
CA ARG A 238 -1.77 -4.86 -15.65
C ARG A 238 -0.72 -5.97 -15.79
N GLU A 239 0.19 -5.85 -16.74
CA GLU A 239 1.26 -6.84 -16.92
C GLU A 239 2.20 -6.90 -15.71
N TYR A 240 2.57 -5.76 -15.12
CA TYR A 240 3.35 -5.71 -13.88
C TYR A 240 2.58 -6.36 -12.72
N LEU A 241 1.29 -6.05 -12.57
CA LEU A 241 0.47 -6.60 -11.50
C LEU A 241 0.28 -8.12 -11.67
N GLU A 242 0.01 -8.60 -12.88
CA GLU A 242 -0.12 -10.02 -13.19
C GLU A 242 1.16 -10.79 -12.86
N LEU A 243 2.32 -10.26 -13.27
CA LEU A 243 3.62 -10.84 -12.92
C LEU A 243 3.84 -10.88 -11.40
N TYR A 244 3.45 -9.82 -10.68
CA TYR A 244 3.59 -9.79 -9.22
C TYR A 244 2.77 -10.88 -8.54
N ILE A 245 1.54 -11.11 -9.02
CA ILE A 245 0.68 -12.19 -8.55
C ILE A 245 1.30 -13.56 -8.84
N GLU A 246 1.86 -13.76 -10.04
CA GLU A 246 2.55 -15.00 -10.37
C GLU A 246 3.72 -15.28 -9.45
N LEU A 247 4.57 -14.27 -9.21
CA LEU A 247 5.69 -14.39 -8.29
C LEU A 247 5.21 -14.69 -6.86
N ALA A 248 4.17 -14.02 -6.38
CA ALA A 248 3.59 -14.26 -5.06
C ALA A 248 3.06 -15.70 -4.89
N LYS A 249 2.47 -16.27 -5.94
CA LYS A 249 1.97 -17.66 -5.96
C LYS A 249 3.11 -18.69 -6.00
N LYS A 250 4.17 -18.42 -6.77
CA LYS A 250 5.33 -19.31 -6.96
C LYS A 250 6.33 -19.24 -5.79
N THR A 251 6.39 -18.12 -5.08
CA THR A 251 7.37 -17.93 -3.99
C THR A 251 6.99 -18.79 -2.78
N ALA A 252 7.91 -19.67 -2.41
CA ALA A 252 7.80 -20.49 -1.22
C ALA A 252 8.09 -19.67 0.03
N GLU A 253 7.40 -19.99 1.11
CA GLU A 253 7.67 -19.42 2.42
C GLU A 253 8.91 -20.04 3.04
N ASP A 254 9.79 -19.21 3.59
CA ASP A 254 10.91 -19.61 4.43
C ASP A 254 10.83 -18.90 5.77
N GLU A 255 10.51 -19.66 6.82
CA GLU A 255 10.45 -19.16 8.19
C GLU A 255 11.77 -18.59 8.69
N LYS A 256 12.91 -19.06 8.16
CA LYS A 256 14.23 -18.55 8.56
C LYS A 256 14.47 -17.13 8.04
N SER A 257 13.85 -16.77 6.91
CA SER A 257 13.94 -15.42 6.33
C SER A 257 13.10 -14.38 7.10
N ARG A 258 12.14 -14.83 7.93
CA ARG A 258 11.17 -13.95 8.61
C ARG A 258 11.78 -12.74 9.32
N PRO A 259 12.83 -12.88 10.16
CA PRO A 259 13.39 -11.74 10.87
C PRO A 259 14.04 -10.71 9.94
N ILE A 260 14.78 -11.16 8.91
CA ILE A 260 15.46 -10.26 7.98
C ILE A 260 14.45 -9.54 7.08
N ILE A 261 13.43 -10.25 6.57
CA ILE A 261 12.38 -9.64 5.74
C ILE A 261 11.58 -8.62 6.54
N TRP A 262 11.21 -8.93 7.79
CA TRP A 262 10.56 -7.95 8.67
C TRP A 262 11.41 -6.69 8.85
N GLN A 263 12.69 -6.85 9.16
CA GLN A 263 13.61 -5.72 9.30
C GLN A 263 13.66 -4.86 8.02
N ARG A 264 13.77 -5.48 6.84
CA ARG A 264 13.80 -4.76 5.56
C ARG A 264 12.51 -4.01 5.27
N GLN A 265 11.35 -4.58 5.59
CA GLN A 265 10.07 -3.86 5.45
C GLN A 265 9.96 -2.67 6.41
N CYS A 266 10.51 -2.76 7.63
CA CYS A 266 10.58 -1.61 8.55
C CYS A 266 11.56 -0.54 8.06
N GLU A 267 12.71 -0.93 7.49
CA GLU A 267 13.64 0.00 6.85
C GLU A 267 13.02 0.70 5.64
N TYR A 268 12.20 -0.02 4.87
CA TYR A 268 11.40 0.54 3.78
C TYR A 268 10.43 1.60 4.27
N ASP A 269 9.65 1.32 5.33
CA ASP A 269 8.69 2.29 5.88
C ASP A 269 9.40 3.56 6.37
N ARG A 270 10.51 3.44 7.09
CA ARG A 270 11.30 4.59 7.56
C ARG A 270 11.82 5.43 6.41
N TYR A 271 12.48 4.78 5.45
CA TYR A 271 13.01 5.46 4.27
C TYR A 271 11.92 6.17 3.48
N SER A 272 10.79 5.49 3.27
CA SER A 272 9.67 6.02 2.48
C SER A 272 9.01 7.19 3.21
N ALA A 273 8.76 7.10 4.51
CA ALA A 273 8.18 8.20 5.28
C ALA A 273 9.07 9.47 5.29
N GLU A 274 10.40 9.31 5.29
CA GLU A 274 11.34 10.43 5.20
C GLU A 274 11.41 11.06 3.81
N LYS A 275 11.26 10.27 2.75
CA LYS A 275 11.43 10.71 1.35
C LYS A 275 10.13 11.05 0.63
N ASP A 276 8.99 10.60 1.16
CA ASP A 276 7.69 10.80 0.51
C ASP A 276 7.36 12.30 0.34
N PRO A 277 7.27 12.81 -0.90
CA PRO A 277 6.95 14.20 -1.17
C PRO A 277 5.49 14.55 -0.82
N ALA A 278 4.62 13.55 -0.63
CA ALA A 278 3.18 13.72 -0.44
C ALA A 278 2.82 14.39 0.90
N MET A 279 3.73 14.45 1.88
CA MET A 279 3.49 15.16 3.13
C MET A 279 3.03 16.61 2.88
N SER A 280 3.70 17.32 1.97
CA SER A 280 3.33 18.70 1.62
C SER A 280 1.92 18.80 1.03
N LEU A 281 1.54 17.84 0.18
CA LEU A 281 0.23 17.74 -0.43
C LEU A 281 -0.85 17.51 0.63
N PHE A 282 -0.67 16.50 1.48
CA PHE A 282 -1.63 16.18 2.54
C PHE A 282 -1.81 17.35 3.52
N ARG A 283 -0.72 18.02 3.91
CA ARG A 283 -0.77 19.22 4.77
C ARG A 283 -1.61 20.33 4.15
N SER A 284 -1.46 20.55 2.84
CA SER A 284 -2.20 21.59 2.10
C SER A 284 -3.71 21.34 2.06
N TYR A 285 -4.14 20.07 2.02
CA TYR A 285 -5.56 19.72 1.92
C TYR A 285 -6.21 19.42 3.28
N PHE A 286 -5.55 18.66 4.15
CA PHE A 286 -6.16 18.09 5.35
C PHE A 286 -5.55 18.62 6.66
N GLY A 287 -4.55 19.51 6.57
CA GLY A 287 -3.88 20.09 7.73
C GLY A 287 -2.76 19.20 8.29
N SER A 288 -1.87 19.81 9.09
CA SER A 288 -0.63 19.15 9.52
C SER A 288 -0.86 17.95 10.43
N SER A 289 -1.77 18.05 11.40
CA SER A 289 -2.05 16.94 12.31
C SER A 289 -2.54 15.72 11.55
N TRP A 290 -3.53 15.87 10.66
CA TRP A 290 -4.03 14.76 9.84
C TRP A 290 -2.93 14.17 8.96
N ALA A 291 -2.15 15.01 8.29
CA ALA A 291 -1.10 14.55 7.37
C ALA A 291 -0.03 13.71 8.07
N TYR A 292 0.43 14.14 9.25
CA TYR A 292 1.40 13.36 10.04
C TYR A 292 0.84 12.00 10.45
N ARG A 293 -0.37 11.98 11.00
CA ARG A 293 -1.00 10.72 11.40
C ARG A 293 -1.22 9.80 10.20
N PHE A 294 -1.67 10.33 9.06
CA PHE A 294 -1.87 9.54 7.86
C PHE A 294 -0.57 8.90 7.34
N VAL A 295 0.53 9.67 7.31
CA VAL A 295 1.83 9.15 6.84
C VAL A 295 2.42 8.13 7.82
N TYR A 296 2.50 8.47 9.10
CA TYR A 296 3.25 7.67 10.08
C TYR A 296 2.42 6.60 10.79
N GLU A 297 1.09 6.74 10.89
CA GLU A 297 0.22 5.74 11.51
C GLU A 297 -0.49 4.83 10.47
N PHE A 298 -0.52 5.20 9.18
CA PHE A 298 -1.19 4.40 8.14
C PHE A 298 -0.29 4.04 6.94
N LEU A 299 0.28 5.02 6.23
CA LEU A 299 1.07 4.74 5.03
C LEU A 299 2.35 3.95 5.35
N PHE A 300 3.04 4.33 6.41
CA PHE A 300 4.32 3.75 6.82
C PHE A 300 4.33 3.50 8.32
N GLU A 301 3.45 2.60 8.78
CA GLU A 301 3.16 2.37 10.21
C GLU A 301 4.37 1.90 11.06
N ASN A 302 5.44 1.41 10.42
CA ASN A 302 6.67 1.00 11.12
C ASN A 302 7.75 2.10 11.11
N SER A 303 7.42 3.29 10.61
CA SER A 303 8.26 4.48 10.70
C SER A 303 7.98 5.24 11.99
N CYS A 304 8.96 6.02 12.45
CA CYS A 304 8.79 6.92 13.59
C CYS A 304 8.87 8.36 13.09
N TYR A 305 7.97 9.22 13.57
CA TYR A 305 8.12 10.65 13.41
C TYR A 305 9.06 11.18 14.50
N GLU A 306 10.31 11.50 14.15
CA GLU A 306 11.18 12.28 15.02
C GLU A 306 10.78 13.76 14.90
N ASN A 307 10.17 14.31 15.95
CA ASN A 307 9.83 15.72 16.01
C ASN A 307 11.12 16.55 16.16
N LYS A 308 11.80 16.85 15.06
CA LYS A 308 12.95 17.75 15.05
C LYS A 308 12.47 19.20 15.20
N ARG A 309 12.22 19.60 16.45
CA ARG A 309 12.06 20.96 17.08
C ARG A 309 11.20 20.77 18.34
N ASP A 310 11.75 20.85 19.57
CA ASP A 310 12.26 22.06 20.23
C ASP A 310 13.41 21.77 21.23
N GLU A 311 14.65 21.56 20.76
CA GLU A 311 15.85 21.57 21.65
C GLU A 311 16.85 22.69 21.30
N GLU A 312 16.58 23.54 20.31
CA GLU A 312 17.47 24.65 19.93
C GLU A 312 17.09 26.02 20.53
N LYS A 313 16.28 26.06 21.60
CA LYS A 313 16.10 27.27 22.40
C LYS A 313 15.98 26.94 23.89
N THR A 314 17.11 26.62 24.52
CA THR A 314 17.29 26.89 25.96
C THR A 314 18.51 27.74 26.16
#